data_AF-A0A920V8H9-F1
#
_entry.id   AF-A0A920V8H9-F1
#
_cell.length_a   1.000
_cell.length_b   1.000
_cell.length_c   1.000
_cell.angle_alpha   90.00
_cell.angle_beta   90.00
_cell.angle_gamma   90.00
#
_symmetry.space_group_name_H-M   'P 1'
#
loop_
_entity.id
_entity.type
_entity.pdbx_description
1 polymer ?
#
loop_
_entity_poly.entity_id
_entity_poly.type
_entity_poly.pdbx_seq_one_letter_code
_entity_poly.pdbx_strand_id
1 'polypeptide(L)'
;MNTTHQQKKLDEKDLLYYRDRFDVPLTDQQVKNVEYYKPSDSSPEIKYLKACRLKLGGNLPERSSFATPIKISSEDVFKAMKETTGKKEMSTTMVLVRMLTSLLRDKNVAPRLVPIIPDEARTFGMEGFFQKIGIYAHEGQKYEPVDSEQLSSYREDIKGQVLEEGITEAGAMSSWIAAGTSYTNHDLEMIPIYLFYSMFGFQRTGDFAWAAGDNQTRGFLIGATAGRNHPCRRRTTTW
;
A
#
# COMPACT_ATOMS: atom_id res chain seq x y z
N MET A 1 -17.63 22.87 -28.96
CA MET A 1 -18.92 22.58 -28.30
C MET A 1 -18.87 21.12 -27.87
N ASN A 2 -18.85 20.85 -26.57
CA ASN A 2 -18.72 19.50 -26.03
C ASN A 2 -20.08 18.79 -26.11
N THR A 3 -20.31 18.02 -27.18
CA THR A 3 -21.61 17.42 -27.58
C THR A 3 -22.03 16.20 -26.75
N THR A 4 -21.17 15.68 -25.88
CA THR A 4 -21.37 14.40 -25.18
C THR A 4 -22.42 14.44 -24.07
N HIS A 5 -22.77 15.60 -23.52
CA HIS A 5 -23.64 15.68 -22.33
C HIS A 5 -25.15 15.72 -22.61
N GLN A 6 -25.58 15.76 -23.88
CA GLN A 6 -27.00 15.79 -24.27
C GLN A 6 -27.47 14.61 -25.15
N GLN A 7 -26.57 13.79 -25.69
CA GLN A 7 -26.95 12.60 -26.45
C GLN A 7 -27.28 11.44 -25.50
N LYS A 8 -28.55 11.35 -25.10
CA LYS A 8 -29.11 10.25 -24.29
C LYS A 8 -29.12 8.90 -25.03
N LYS A 9 -28.85 8.90 -26.34
CA LYS A 9 -28.68 7.77 -27.25
C LYS A 9 -27.62 8.16 -28.29
N LEU A 10 -26.67 7.28 -28.59
CA LEU A 10 -25.89 7.40 -29.83
C LEU A 10 -26.90 7.33 -31.00
N ASP A 11 -26.86 8.28 -31.93
CA ASP A 11 -27.70 8.21 -33.12
C ASP A 11 -27.22 7.05 -34.01
N GLU A 12 -28.14 6.32 -34.66
CA GLU A 12 -27.77 5.23 -35.58
C GLU A 12 -26.85 5.73 -36.70
N LYS A 13 -27.03 7.00 -37.09
CA LYS A 13 -26.17 7.70 -38.05
C LYS A 13 -24.73 7.83 -37.55
N ASP A 14 -24.54 8.08 -36.26
CA ASP A 14 -23.20 8.19 -35.66
C ASP A 14 -22.52 6.81 -35.66
N LEU A 15 -23.26 5.74 -35.32
CA LEU A 15 -22.74 4.37 -35.34
C LEU A 15 -22.33 3.92 -36.75
N LEU A 16 -23.16 4.20 -37.75
CA LEU A 16 -22.84 3.91 -39.16
C LEU A 16 -21.64 4.73 -39.63
N TYR A 17 -21.58 6.02 -39.27
CA TYR A 17 -20.43 6.88 -39.56
C TYR A 17 -19.14 6.32 -38.92
N TYR A 18 -19.19 5.84 -37.67
CA TYR A 18 -18.02 5.24 -37.01
C TYR A 18 -17.57 3.96 -37.69
N ARG A 19 -18.49 3.07 -38.08
CA ARG A 19 -18.17 1.88 -38.86
C ARG A 19 -17.46 2.25 -40.15
N ASP A 20 -18.03 3.18 -40.92
CA ASP A 20 -17.50 3.59 -42.23
C ASP A 20 -16.16 4.32 -42.09
N ARG A 21 -15.98 5.13 -41.04
CA ARG A 21 -14.75 5.88 -40.79
C ARG A 21 -13.55 4.99 -40.47
N PHE A 22 -13.79 3.84 -39.84
CA PHE A 22 -12.77 2.90 -39.40
C PHE A 22 -12.79 1.59 -40.19
N ASP A 23 -13.56 1.53 -41.28
CA ASP A 23 -13.69 0.37 -42.17
C ASP A 23 -14.00 -0.94 -41.41
N VAL A 24 -14.87 -0.86 -40.39
CA VAL A 24 -15.21 -2.02 -39.56
C VAL A 24 -16.12 -2.96 -40.36
N PRO A 25 -15.78 -4.25 -40.51
CA PRO A 25 -16.52 -5.17 -41.37
C PRO A 25 -17.79 -5.71 -40.68
N LEU A 26 -18.74 -4.82 -40.44
CA LEU A 26 -20.08 -5.09 -39.92
C LEU A 26 -21.14 -4.59 -40.91
N THR A 27 -22.22 -5.35 -41.09
CA THR A 27 -23.36 -4.90 -41.90
C THR A 27 -24.16 -3.80 -41.20
N ASP A 28 -24.93 -3.00 -41.95
CA ASP A 28 -25.81 -1.95 -41.39
C ASP A 28 -26.71 -2.49 -40.27
N GLN A 29 -27.26 -3.71 -40.45
CA GLN A 29 -28.14 -4.33 -39.48
C GLN A 29 -27.38 -4.69 -38.19
N GLN A 30 -26.15 -5.18 -38.30
CA GLN A 30 -25.31 -5.51 -37.14
C GLN A 30 -24.88 -4.25 -36.37
N VAL A 31 -24.63 -3.15 -37.08
CA VAL A 31 -24.36 -1.84 -36.47
C VAL A 31 -25.58 -1.34 -35.70
N LYS A 32 -26.78 -1.45 -36.28
CA LYS A 32 -28.05 -1.10 -35.60
C LYS A 32 -28.33 -1.97 -34.38
N ASN A 33 -27.92 -3.23 -34.42
CA ASN A 33 -28.02 -4.16 -33.30
C ASN A 33 -26.91 -3.98 -32.23
N VAL A 34 -25.94 -3.08 -32.46
CA VAL A 34 -24.77 -2.86 -31.59
C VAL A 34 -23.98 -4.16 -31.35
N GLU A 35 -23.78 -4.93 -32.41
CA GLU A 35 -23.03 -6.18 -32.34
C GLU A 35 -21.52 -5.94 -32.19
N TYR A 36 -20.87 -6.77 -31.37
CA TYR A 36 -19.42 -6.76 -31.25
C TYR A 36 -18.77 -7.42 -32.47
N TYR A 37 -17.80 -6.74 -33.06
CA TYR A 37 -16.92 -7.35 -34.04
C TYR A 37 -15.77 -8.09 -33.37
N LYS A 38 -15.66 -9.40 -33.64
CA LYS A 38 -14.51 -10.23 -33.27
C LYS A 38 -13.94 -10.84 -34.56
N PRO A 39 -12.69 -10.49 -34.98
CA PRO A 39 -12.07 -11.16 -36.11
C PRO A 39 -11.87 -12.66 -35.84
N SER A 40 -11.78 -13.45 -36.91
CA SER A 40 -11.50 -14.89 -36.80
C SER A 40 -10.18 -15.16 -36.06
N ASP A 41 -10.11 -16.23 -35.27
CA ASP A 41 -8.86 -16.64 -34.61
C ASP A 41 -7.72 -16.96 -35.60
N SER A 42 -8.06 -17.24 -36.87
CA SER A 42 -7.09 -17.48 -37.94
C SER A 42 -6.60 -16.23 -38.66
N SER A 43 -7.19 -15.06 -38.37
CA SER A 43 -6.92 -13.81 -39.08
C SER A 43 -5.51 -13.26 -38.79
N PRO A 44 -4.88 -12.53 -39.72
CA PRO A 44 -3.56 -11.97 -39.52
C PRO A 44 -3.53 -10.98 -38.33
N GLU A 45 -4.61 -10.24 -38.09
CA GLU A 45 -4.74 -9.27 -37.00
C GLU A 45 -4.69 -9.95 -35.64
N ILE A 46 -5.46 -11.03 -35.42
CA ILE A 46 -5.48 -11.76 -34.15
C ILE A 46 -4.14 -12.48 -33.92
N LYS A 47 -3.54 -13.06 -34.97
CA LYS A 47 -2.21 -13.67 -34.88
C LYS A 47 -1.15 -12.64 -34.47
N TYR A 48 -1.16 -11.47 -35.09
CA TYR A 48 -0.25 -10.37 -34.75
C TYR A 48 -0.47 -9.89 -33.32
N LEU A 49 -1.72 -9.64 -32.91
CA LEU A 49 -2.07 -9.18 -31.57
C LEU A 49 -1.62 -10.18 -30.49
N LYS A 50 -1.95 -11.47 -30.66
CA LYS A 50 -1.53 -12.53 -29.75
C LYS A 50 -0.01 -12.67 -29.69
N ALA A 51 0.68 -12.60 -30.83
CA ALA A 51 2.14 -12.67 -30.88
C ALA A 51 2.81 -11.50 -30.13
N CYS A 52 2.28 -10.27 -30.28
CA CYS A 52 2.76 -9.11 -29.54
C CYS A 52 2.53 -9.26 -28.03
N ARG A 53 1.36 -9.72 -27.60
CA ARG A 53 1.07 -9.98 -26.18
C ARG A 53 1.98 -11.06 -25.60
N LEU A 54 2.21 -12.15 -26.32
CA LEU A 54 3.13 -13.22 -25.90
C LEU A 54 4.58 -12.71 -25.75
N LYS A 55 5.06 -11.88 -26.68
CA LYS A 55 6.39 -11.25 -26.57
C LYS A 55 6.51 -10.33 -25.35
N LEU A 56 5.40 -9.74 -24.91
CA LEU A 56 5.33 -8.84 -23.74
C LEU A 56 4.96 -9.57 -22.44
N GLY A 57 5.03 -10.91 -22.41
CA GLY A 57 4.83 -11.69 -21.18
C GLY A 57 3.39 -12.06 -20.87
N GLY A 58 2.46 -11.94 -21.81
CA GLY A 58 1.07 -12.41 -21.64
C GLY A 58 0.04 -11.30 -21.80
N ASN A 59 -1.14 -11.43 -21.20
CA ASN A 59 -2.22 -10.44 -21.26
C ASN A 59 -2.23 -9.57 -20.00
N LEU A 60 -2.67 -8.31 -20.13
CA LEU A 60 -2.82 -7.38 -19.01
C LEU A 60 -4.08 -6.53 -19.24
N PRO A 61 -4.81 -6.12 -18.17
CA PRO A 61 -4.50 -6.35 -16.76
C PRO A 61 -4.81 -7.80 -16.31
N GLU A 62 -4.02 -8.30 -15.37
CA GLU A 62 -4.22 -9.59 -14.70
C GLU A 62 -3.95 -9.41 -13.20
N ARG A 63 -4.67 -10.15 -12.35
CA ARG A 63 -4.49 -10.12 -10.90
C ARG A 63 -4.39 -11.54 -10.38
N SER A 64 -3.27 -11.87 -9.73
CA SER A 64 -2.99 -13.20 -9.17
C SER A 64 -3.06 -13.21 -7.64
N SER A 65 -3.01 -14.41 -7.06
CA SER A 65 -2.84 -14.59 -5.61
C SER A 65 -1.97 -15.80 -5.33
N PHE A 66 -0.78 -15.86 -5.93
CA PHE A 66 0.16 -16.98 -5.75
C PHE A 66 1.17 -16.72 -4.61
N ALA A 67 0.98 -15.65 -3.84
CA ALA A 67 1.85 -15.34 -2.71
C ALA A 67 1.99 -16.51 -1.74
N THR A 68 3.26 -16.77 -1.37
CA THR A 68 3.59 -17.77 -0.35
C THR A 68 3.20 -17.24 1.04
N PRO A 69 2.35 -17.96 1.80
CA PRO A 69 1.95 -17.52 3.13
C PRO A 69 3.13 -17.40 4.09
N ILE A 70 3.13 -16.35 4.92
CA ILE A 70 4.13 -16.18 5.97
C ILE A 70 3.87 -17.18 7.11
N LYS A 71 4.84 -18.07 7.36
CA LYS A 71 4.79 -19.02 8.48
C LYS A 71 5.46 -18.41 9.71
N ILE A 72 4.69 -18.17 10.76
CA ILE A 72 5.23 -17.75 12.06
C ILE A 72 5.95 -18.95 12.68
N SER A 73 7.17 -18.71 13.19
CA SER A 73 8.05 -19.79 13.66
C SER A 73 7.63 -20.37 15.01
N SER A 74 6.89 -19.61 15.83
CA SER A 74 6.41 -20.03 17.14
C SER A 74 5.02 -19.47 17.44
N GLU A 75 4.11 -20.31 17.93
CA GLU A 75 2.79 -19.88 18.42
C GLU A 75 2.90 -18.94 19.66
N ASP A 76 4.08 -18.89 20.29
CA ASP A 76 4.31 -18.24 21.57
C ASP A 76 5.03 -16.86 21.44
N VAL A 77 5.15 -16.31 20.22
CA VAL A 77 5.81 -14.99 19.98
C VAL A 77 5.21 -13.87 20.84
N PHE A 78 3.94 -14.01 21.22
CA PHE A 78 3.21 -13.04 22.04
C PHE A 78 2.98 -13.48 23.50
N LYS A 79 3.59 -14.57 23.98
CA LYS A 79 3.36 -15.09 25.34
C LYS A 79 3.51 -14.02 26.43
N ALA A 80 4.62 -13.27 26.36
CA ALA A 80 4.96 -12.23 27.32
C ALA A 80 3.96 -11.07 27.34
N MET A 81 3.14 -10.90 26.29
CA MET A 81 2.09 -9.87 26.25
C MET A 81 0.76 -10.37 26.82
N LYS A 82 0.60 -11.70 27.02
CA LYS A 82 -0.56 -12.31 27.67
C LYS A 82 -0.40 -12.37 29.20
N GLU A 83 0.83 -12.23 29.68
CA GLU A 83 1.15 -12.22 31.12
C GLU A 83 0.91 -10.83 31.74
N THR A 84 0.62 -10.81 33.04
CA THR A 84 0.42 -9.55 33.77
C THR A 84 1.73 -8.76 33.87
N THR A 85 1.67 -7.44 33.66
CA THR A 85 2.82 -6.54 33.86
C THR A 85 3.10 -6.28 35.35
N GLY A 86 2.30 -6.86 36.26
CA GLY A 86 2.43 -6.73 37.69
C GLY A 86 2.20 -5.30 38.16
N LYS A 87 3.24 -4.68 38.73
CA LYS A 87 3.18 -3.30 39.24
C LYS A 87 3.59 -2.23 38.22
N LYS A 88 4.06 -2.63 37.02
CA LYS A 88 4.47 -1.68 35.98
C LYS A 88 3.28 -1.34 35.09
N GLU A 89 2.92 -0.06 35.09
CA GLU A 89 1.96 0.49 34.14
C GLU A 89 2.59 0.58 32.75
N MET A 90 1.79 0.29 31.73
CA MET A 90 2.22 0.32 30.34
C MET A 90 1.11 0.87 29.45
N SER A 91 1.46 1.73 28.50
CA SER A 91 0.52 2.16 27.46
C SER A 91 0.34 1.07 26.41
N THR A 92 -0.79 1.09 25.70
CA THR A 92 -1.04 0.19 24.57
C THR A 92 0.00 0.35 23.46
N THR A 93 0.51 1.56 23.23
CA THR A 93 1.62 1.82 22.30
C THR A 93 2.91 1.13 22.74
N MET A 94 3.24 1.15 24.04
CA MET A 94 4.41 0.42 24.55
C MET A 94 4.25 -1.10 24.36
N VAL A 95 3.04 -1.64 24.54
CA VAL A 95 2.75 -3.05 24.29
C VAL A 95 2.90 -3.38 22.79
N LEU A 96 2.38 -2.53 21.90
CA LEU A 96 2.55 -2.68 20.45
C LEU A 96 4.02 -2.71 20.05
N VAL A 97 4.82 -1.74 20.51
CA VAL A 97 6.27 -1.69 20.27
C VAL A 97 6.96 -2.98 20.72
N ARG A 98 6.56 -3.55 21.86
CA ARG A 98 7.09 -4.85 22.32
C ARG A 98 6.65 -6.00 21.42
N MET A 99 5.40 -6.04 20.97
CA MET A 99 4.91 -7.05 20.02
C MET A 99 5.70 -7.02 18.71
N LEU A 100 5.90 -5.82 18.16
CA LEU A 100 6.71 -5.60 16.95
C LEU A 100 8.16 -6.04 17.15
N THR A 101 8.75 -5.74 18.31
CA THR A 101 10.11 -6.20 18.65
C THR A 101 10.20 -7.73 18.70
N SER A 102 9.17 -8.41 19.21
CA SER A 102 9.12 -9.88 19.20
C SER A 102 9.01 -10.44 17.77
N LEU A 103 8.20 -9.81 16.91
CA LEU A 103 8.05 -10.23 15.51
C LEU A 103 9.34 -10.02 14.70
N LEU A 104 10.11 -8.96 14.98
CA LEU A 104 11.42 -8.74 14.34
C LEU A 104 12.50 -9.75 14.76
N ARG A 105 12.28 -10.53 15.81
CA ARG A 105 13.17 -11.64 16.19
C ARG A 105 12.87 -12.92 15.41
N ASP A 106 11.66 -13.04 14.85
CA ASP A 106 11.27 -14.19 14.04
C ASP A 106 11.85 -14.06 12.63
N LYS A 107 12.69 -15.02 12.23
CA LYS A 107 13.41 -14.98 10.96
C LYS A 107 12.50 -15.05 9.73
N ASN A 108 11.30 -15.61 9.86
CA ASN A 108 10.35 -15.71 8.75
C ASN A 108 9.53 -14.42 8.58
N VAL A 109 9.22 -13.76 9.70
CA VAL A 109 8.37 -12.56 9.72
C VAL A 109 9.19 -11.29 9.58
N ALA A 110 10.38 -11.23 10.18
CA ALA A 110 11.21 -10.02 10.21
C ALA A 110 11.45 -9.44 8.81
N PRO A 111 11.84 -10.19 7.77
CA PRO A 111 12.06 -9.63 6.44
C PRO A 111 10.78 -9.16 5.72
N ARG A 112 9.60 -9.53 6.25
CA ARG A 112 8.29 -9.22 5.65
C ARG A 112 7.60 -8.03 6.30
N LEU A 113 8.04 -7.64 7.49
CA LEU A 113 7.49 -6.48 8.18
C LEU A 113 7.91 -5.19 7.47
N VAL A 114 6.97 -4.28 7.30
CA VAL A 114 7.24 -2.95 6.74
C VAL A 114 6.72 -1.91 7.74
N PRO A 115 7.54 -1.48 8.72
CA PRO A 115 7.19 -0.40 9.62
C PRO A 115 7.21 0.93 8.84
N ILE A 116 6.14 1.70 8.93
CA ILE A 116 5.98 2.99 8.23
C ILE A 116 5.65 4.07 9.26
N ILE A 117 6.35 5.19 9.22
CA ILE A 117 6.20 6.30 10.17
C ILE A 117 6.23 7.65 9.41
N PRO A 118 5.40 8.63 9.82
CA PRO A 118 5.44 9.99 9.32
C PRO A 118 6.12 10.93 10.33
N ASP A 119 7.45 11.08 10.26
CA ASP A 119 8.39 11.92 11.03
C ASP A 119 8.47 11.64 12.54
N GLU A 120 7.35 11.27 13.17
CA GLU A 120 7.16 11.26 14.62
C GLU A 120 7.46 9.92 15.30
N ALA A 121 8.61 9.34 15.01
CA ALA A 121 9.00 8.06 15.58
C ALA A 121 9.31 8.09 17.09
N ARG A 122 9.86 9.21 17.58
CA ARG A 122 10.18 9.39 19.01
C ARG A 122 8.93 9.33 19.88
N THR A 123 7.87 10.00 19.45
CA THR A 123 6.60 10.07 20.18
C THR A 123 5.95 8.70 20.38
N PHE A 124 6.15 7.78 19.44
CA PHE A 124 5.59 6.43 19.50
C PHE A 124 6.50 5.41 20.18
N GLY A 125 7.69 5.81 20.63
CA GLY A 125 8.68 4.92 21.24
C GLY A 125 9.32 3.97 20.21
N MET A 126 9.38 4.38 18.95
CA MET A 126 9.95 3.59 17.84
C MET A 126 11.47 3.75 17.69
N GLU A 127 12.12 4.59 18.50
CA GLU A 127 13.57 4.85 18.42
C GLU A 127 14.43 3.59 18.47
N GLY A 128 14.03 2.60 19.28
CA GLY A 128 14.73 1.32 19.39
C GLY A 128 14.66 0.44 18.14
N PHE A 129 13.80 0.75 17.17
CA PHE A 129 13.75 0.08 15.86
C PHE A 129 14.82 0.59 14.93
N PHE A 130 15.04 1.90 14.89
CA PHE A 130 16.00 2.52 13.96
C PHE A 130 17.42 1.97 14.13
N GLN A 131 17.82 1.65 15.35
CA GLN A 131 19.11 1.02 15.59
C GLN A 131 19.18 -0.43 15.12
N LYS A 132 18.08 -1.18 15.21
CA LYS A 132 18.08 -2.61 14.91
C LYS A 132 17.90 -2.90 13.44
N ILE A 133 16.99 -2.19 12.78
CA ILE A 133 16.56 -2.50 11.42
C ILE A 133 16.83 -1.35 10.42
N GLY A 134 17.28 -0.19 10.90
CA GLY A 134 17.64 0.94 10.05
C GLY A 134 16.45 1.62 9.37
N ILE A 135 16.67 2.86 8.95
CA ILE A 135 15.75 3.62 8.09
C ILE A 135 16.17 3.38 6.64
N TYR A 136 15.21 3.06 5.78
CA TYR A 136 15.45 2.89 4.36
C TYR A 136 15.79 4.23 3.71
N ALA A 137 16.98 4.32 3.12
CA ALA A 137 17.39 5.47 2.32
C ALA A 137 18.02 4.98 1.01
N HIS A 138 17.37 5.24 -0.12
CA HIS A 138 17.82 4.76 -1.43
C HIS A 138 19.22 5.30 -1.80
N GLU A 139 19.51 6.54 -1.40
CA GLU A 139 20.79 7.20 -1.69
C GLU A 139 21.85 6.96 -0.60
N GLY A 140 21.54 6.12 0.39
CA GLY A 140 22.36 5.92 1.59
C GLY A 140 22.35 7.13 2.53
N GLN A 141 23.13 7.03 3.60
CA GLN A 141 23.22 8.07 4.61
C GLN A 141 24.00 9.29 4.09
N LYS A 142 23.30 10.42 3.93
CA LYS A 142 23.86 11.66 3.37
C LYS A 142 24.46 12.61 4.41
N TYR A 143 24.24 12.34 5.70
CA TYR A 143 24.63 13.26 6.77
C TYR A 143 25.02 12.51 8.05
N GLU A 144 25.91 13.11 8.84
CA GLU A 144 26.15 12.66 10.22
C GLU A 144 24.97 13.11 11.09
N PRO A 145 24.32 12.18 11.82
CA PRO A 145 23.22 12.53 12.70
C PRO A 145 23.75 13.45 13.80
N VAL A 146 22.98 14.49 14.14
CA VAL A 146 23.29 15.39 15.26
C VAL A 146 23.43 14.60 16.58
N ASP A 147 22.74 13.46 16.68
CA ASP A 147 22.76 12.55 17.82
C ASP A 147 23.70 11.34 17.64
N SER A 148 24.73 11.45 16.78
CA SER A 148 25.70 10.37 16.54
C SER A 148 26.45 9.92 17.80
N GLU A 149 26.61 10.82 18.78
CA GLU A 149 27.22 10.54 20.08
C GLU A 149 26.22 10.02 21.14
N GLN A 150 24.91 10.02 20.85
CA GLN A 150 23.90 9.50 21.75
C GLN A 150 23.63 8.02 21.49
N LEU A 151 23.31 7.30 22.58
CA LEU A 151 22.90 5.89 22.58
C LEU A 151 21.65 5.58 21.73
N SER A 152 21.02 6.60 21.12
CA SER A 152 19.82 6.55 20.27
C SER A 152 20.09 7.04 18.83
N SER A 153 21.32 7.01 18.34
CA SER A 153 21.65 7.39 16.97
C SER A 153 20.87 6.53 15.95
N TYR A 154 20.18 7.15 14.99
CA TYR A 154 19.55 6.43 13.88
C TYR A 154 20.56 6.16 12.76
N ARG A 155 20.35 5.05 12.03
CA ARG A 155 21.16 4.66 10.87
C ARG A 155 20.28 4.62 9.64
N GLU A 156 20.67 5.37 8.62
CA GLU A 156 20.07 5.30 7.28
C GLU A 156 20.91 4.34 6.43
N ASP A 157 20.24 3.43 5.72
CA ASP A 157 20.89 2.40 4.91
C ASP A 157 19.98 2.03 3.73
N ILE A 158 20.59 1.67 2.61
CA ILE A 158 19.87 1.09 1.46
C ILE A 158 19.18 -0.22 1.88
N LYS A 159 19.73 -0.92 2.88
CA LYS A 159 19.13 -2.11 3.50
C LYS A 159 18.23 -1.80 4.70
N GLY A 160 17.98 -0.53 4.99
CA GLY A 160 17.06 -0.14 6.05
C GLY A 160 15.65 -0.65 5.77
N GLN A 161 14.91 -0.96 6.84
CA GLN A 161 13.61 -1.62 6.74
C GLN A 161 12.45 -0.68 7.12
N VAL A 162 12.70 0.36 7.93
CA VAL A 162 11.68 1.35 8.28
C VAL A 162 11.52 2.34 7.13
N LEU A 163 10.28 2.55 6.68
CA LEU A 163 9.96 3.63 5.75
C LEU A 163 9.62 4.89 6.57
N GLU A 164 10.54 5.83 6.55
CA GLU A 164 10.38 7.16 7.14
C GLU A 164 10.01 8.13 6.02
N GLU A 165 8.72 8.46 5.93
CA GLU A 165 8.17 9.24 4.82
C GLU A 165 8.21 10.75 5.10
N GLY A 166 8.55 11.14 6.34
CA GLY A 166 8.46 12.52 6.80
C GLY A 166 7.01 12.99 6.97
N ILE A 167 6.78 14.30 6.90
CA ILE A 167 5.45 14.91 7.13
C ILE A 167 4.55 14.73 5.88
N THR A 168 4.13 13.49 5.61
CA THR A 168 3.24 13.15 4.51
C THR A 168 2.40 11.91 4.81
N GLU A 169 1.21 12.11 5.40
CA GLU A 169 0.32 10.98 5.70
C GLU A 169 -0.22 10.32 4.43
N ALA A 170 -0.38 11.06 3.34
CA ALA A 170 -0.80 10.54 2.05
C ALA A 170 0.29 9.67 1.40
N GLY A 171 1.56 10.08 1.52
CA GLY A 171 2.71 9.29 1.07
C GLY A 171 2.84 7.99 1.89
N ALA A 172 2.82 8.11 3.22
CA ALA A 172 2.84 6.95 4.12
C ALA A 172 1.67 5.98 3.90
N MET A 173 0.46 6.49 3.64
CA MET A 173 -0.69 5.65 3.28
C MET A 173 -0.47 4.96 1.92
N SER A 174 0.13 5.64 0.95
CA SER A 174 0.43 5.05 -0.36
C SER A 174 1.48 3.93 -0.26
N SER A 175 2.55 4.14 0.52
CA SER A 175 3.55 3.11 0.85
C SER A 175 2.92 1.93 1.58
N TRP A 176 1.97 2.18 2.49
CA TRP A 176 1.19 1.15 3.17
C TRP A 176 0.32 0.33 2.21
N ILE A 177 -0.37 0.97 1.26
CA ILE A 177 -1.16 0.30 0.22
C ILE A 177 -0.27 -0.55 -0.69
N ALA A 178 0.85 0.00 -1.14
CA ALA A 178 1.79 -0.71 -2.01
C ALA A 178 2.33 -1.98 -1.34
N ALA A 179 2.79 -1.86 -0.09
CA ALA A 179 3.24 -3.00 0.68
C ALA A 179 2.11 -4.01 0.96
N GLY A 180 0.90 -3.53 1.29
CA GLY A 180 -0.23 -4.39 1.63
C GLY A 180 -0.91 -5.06 0.44
N THR A 181 -0.57 -4.66 -0.78
CA THR A 181 -1.01 -5.29 -2.05
C THR A 181 0.12 -6.07 -2.74
N SER A 182 1.33 -6.07 -2.16
CA SER A 182 2.48 -6.82 -2.68
C SER A 182 2.19 -8.32 -2.86
N TYR A 183 1.30 -8.89 -2.03
CA TYR A 183 0.91 -10.30 -2.12
C TYR A 183 0.21 -10.65 -3.45
N THR A 184 -0.41 -9.69 -4.13
CA THR A 184 -1.12 -9.89 -5.40
C THR A 184 -0.34 -9.30 -6.58
N ASN A 185 0.40 -8.21 -6.36
CA ASN A 185 1.14 -7.53 -7.44
C ASN A 185 2.50 -8.18 -7.72
N HIS A 186 3.11 -8.79 -6.71
CA HIS A 186 4.48 -9.34 -6.76
C HIS A 186 4.56 -10.77 -6.24
N ASP A 187 3.42 -11.40 -5.93
CA ASP A 187 3.33 -12.71 -5.26
C ASP A 187 4.21 -12.79 -3.99
N LEU A 188 4.36 -11.65 -3.31
CA LEU A 188 5.23 -11.49 -2.15
C LEU A 188 4.44 -10.90 -0.99
N GLU A 189 4.08 -11.72 -0.02
CA GLU A 189 3.33 -11.25 1.15
C GLU A 189 4.24 -10.38 2.04
N MET A 190 3.78 -9.17 2.32
CA MET A 190 4.42 -8.20 3.21
C MET A 190 3.40 -7.77 4.27
N ILE A 191 3.88 -7.36 5.43
CA ILE A 191 3.06 -6.97 6.59
C ILE A 191 3.35 -5.50 6.89
N PRO A 192 2.64 -4.55 6.24
CA PRO A 192 2.84 -3.14 6.52
C PRO A 192 2.12 -2.70 7.80
N ILE A 193 2.83 -1.90 8.59
CA ILE A 193 2.36 -1.38 9.86
C ILE A 193 2.65 0.11 9.88
N TYR A 194 1.60 0.90 9.65
CA TYR A 194 1.70 2.35 9.60
C TYR A 194 1.22 2.95 10.91
N LEU A 195 2.14 3.60 11.65
CA LEU A 195 1.86 4.27 12.91
C LEU A 195 1.80 5.77 12.68
N PHE A 196 0.68 6.41 13.04
CA PHE A 196 0.45 7.83 12.81
C PHE A 196 -0.46 8.42 13.89
N TYR A 197 -0.50 9.75 13.99
CA TYR A 197 -1.48 10.43 14.83
C TYR A 197 -2.90 10.11 14.39
N SER A 198 -3.72 9.57 15.28
CA SER A 198 -5.07 9.11 14.91
C SER A 198 -5.93 10.16 14.20
N MET A 199 -5.70 11.46 14.45
CA MET A 199 -6.40 12.56 13.77
C MET A 199 -6.10 12.59 12.26
N PHE A 200 -4.87 12.31 11.85
CA PHE A 200 -4.40 12.41 10.47
C PHE A 200 -4.50 11.07 9.71
N GLY A 201 -5.25 10.10 10.23
CA GLY A 201 -5.63 8.90 9.49
C GLY A 201 -6.80 9.16 8.55
N PHE A 202 -7.93 8.51 8.83
CA PHE A 202 -9.12 8.55 7.97
C PHE A 202 -9.65 9.96 7.67
N GLN A 203 -9.46 10.93 8.55
CA GLN A 203 -9.89 12.31 8.28
C GLN A 203 -9.04 12.99 7.20
N ARG A 204 -7.74 12.68 7.13
CA ARG A 204 -6.79 13.29 6.19
C ARG A 204 -6.61 12.47 4.92
N THR A 205 -6.65 11.14 5.03
CA THR A 205 -6.39 10.19 3.93
C THR A 205 -7.56 9.24 3.70
N GLY A 206 -8.79 9.71 3.91
CA GLY A 206 -10.00 8.87 3.84
C GLY A 206 -10.23 8.23 2.47
N ASP A 207 -9.99 8.96 1.39
CA ASP A 207 -10.14 8.44 0.02
C ASP A 207 -9.11 7.35 -0.29
N PHE A 208 -7.87 7.51 0.20
CA PHE A 208 -6.85 6.46 0.14
C PHE A 208 -7.26 5.22 0.95
N ALA A 209 -7.85 5.39 2.14
CA ALA A 209 -8.33 4.27 2.94
C ALA A 209 -9.47 3.51 2.22
N TRP A 210 -10.33 4.23 1.51
CA TRP A 210 -11.38 3.63 0.68
C TRP A 210 -10.79 2.86 -0.51
N ALA A 211 -9.88 3.49 -1.25
CA ALA A 211 -9.15 2.85 -2.35
C ALA A 211 -8.33 1.64 -1.87
N ALA A 212 -7.79 1.67 -0.65
CA ALA A 212 -7.10 0.52 -0.07
C ALA A 212 -8.02 -0.68 0.12
N GLY A 213 -9.28 -0.44 0.50
CA GLY A 213 -10.33 -1.44 0.58
C GLY A 213 -10.62 -2.07 -0.79
N ASP A 214 -10.80 -1.24 -1.83
CA ASP A 214 -11.03 -1.70 -3.21
C ASP A 214 -9.85 -2.54 -3.74
N ASN A 215 -8.62 -2.11 -3.44
CA ASN A 215 -7.40 -2.85 -3.79
C ASN A 215 -7.19 -4.15 -3.00
N GLN A 216 -8.04 -4.43 -2.00
CA GLN A 216 -7.92 -5.58 -1.08
C GLN A 216 -6.58 -5.58 -0.33
N THR A 217 -6.20 -4.40 0.16
CA THR A 217 -4.95 -4.18 0.91
C THR A 217 -4.99 -4.92 2.25
N ARG A 218 -3.90 -5.61 2.59
CA ARG A 218 -3.75 -6.33 3.86
C ARG A 218 -2.64 -5.67 4.69
N GLY A 219 -2.96 -5.21 5.89
CA GLY A 219 -2.00 -4.54 6.75
C GLY A 219 -2.63 -3.95 8.01
N PHE A 220 -1.81 -3.25 8.80
CA PHE A 220 -2.23 -2.62 10.05
C PHE A 220 -2.08 -1.10 9.99
N LEU A 221 -3.18 -0.38 10.25
CA LEU A 221 -3.18 1.07 10.48
C LEU A 221 -3.30 1.32 11.99
N ILE A 222 -2.32 2.01 12.57
CA ILE A 222 -2.24 2.24 14.01
C ILE A 222 -2.36 3.75 14.27
N GLY A 223 -3.57 4.17 14.67
CA GLY A 223 -3.82 5.53 15.15
C GLY A 223 -3.29 5.71 16.59
N ALA A 224 -2.06 6.17 16.72
CA ALA A 224 -1.42 6.50 17.99
C ALA A 224 -1.97 7.81 18.58
N THR A 225 -1.78 7.99 19.88
CA THR A 225 -2.29 9.14 20.68
C THR A 225 -3.80 9.36 20.56
N ALA A 226 -4.55 8.29 20.35
CA ALA A 226 -5.99 8.31 20.22
C ALA A 226 -6.70 8.72 21.53
N GLY A 227 -7.92 9.26 21.38
CA GLY A 227 -8.78 9.65 22.49
C GLY A 227 -8.91 11.17 22.64
N ARG A 228 -10.15 11.65 22.81
CA ARG A 228 -10.45 13.10 22.85
C ARG A 228 -9.82 13.82 24.06
N ASN A 229 -9.73 13.12 25.19
CA ASN A 229 -9.19 13.65 26.43
C ASN A 229 -7.69 13.37 26.59
N HIS A 230 -7.05 12.75 25.59
CA HIS A 230 -5.62 12.49 25.63
C HIS A 230 -4.83 13.81 25.40
N PRO A 231 -3.78 14.10 26.20
CA PRO A 231 -3.13 15.42 26.21
C PRO A 231 -2.60 15.90 24.86
N CYS A 232 -2.18 14.96 24.00
CA CYS A 232 -1.58 15.28 22.71
C CYS A 232 -2.57 15.95 21.73
N ARG A 233 -3.87 15.58 21.76
CA ARG A 233 -4.89 16.19 20.90
C ARG A 233 -5.21 17.64 21.24
N ARG A 234 -4.92 18.09 22.48
CA ARG A 234 -5.08 19.51 22.87
C ARG A 234 -3.98 20.41 22.32
N ARG A 235 -2.83 19.86 21.91
CA ARG A 235 -1.70 20.63 21.35
C ARG A 235 -1.72 20.69 19.82
N THR A 236 -2.40 19.76 19.14
CA THR A 236 -2.46 19.73 17.67
C THR A 236 -3.52 20.64 17.05
N THR A 237 -4.38 21.27 17.86
CA THR A 237 -5.33 22.30 17.39
C THR A 237 -4.71 23.70 17.25
N THR A 238 -3.41 23.84 17.48
CA THR A 238 -2.68 25.12 17.41
C THR A 238 -1.50 25.07 16.43
N TRP A 239 -1.66 24.36 15.32
CA TRP A 239 -0.82 24.50 14.13
C TRP A 239 -1.59 25.23 13.04
#